data_AF-A0A4D6LLJ9-F1
#
_entry.id   AF-A0A4D6LLJ9-F1
#
_cell.length_a   1.000
_cell.length_b   1.000
_cell.length_c   1.000
_cell.angle_alpha   90.00
_cell.angle_beta   90.00
_cell.angle_gamma   90.00
#
_symmetry.space_group_name_H-M   'P 1'
#
loop_
_entity.id
_entity.type
_entity.pdbx_description
1 polymer ?
#
loop_
_entity_poly.entity_id
_entity_poly.type
_entity_poly.pdbx_seq_one_letter_code
_entity_poly.pdbx_strand_id
1 'polypeptide(L)'
;MLVTTCLMSLVIVLCWHQNVLLALGFVFIFGTIEALFFSTSLIKLQQGAWVPVALALILLTFMYVWHYGTLKKYEYDVHNKVSINWLLGLGPSIGIVRVRGVGLIHTELVSGIPVIFSHFVTNLPAFHAVLVFLCIKHVPVPHVRPDEQFLVRSIGPREFINY
;
A
#
# COMPACT_ATOMS: atom_id res chain seq x y z
N MET A 1 9.53 22.22 16.55
CA MET A 1 10.28 23.05 17.52
C MET A 1 10.64 22.22 18.75
N LEU A 2 9.70 21.52 19.40
CA LEU A 2 10.03 20.67 20.55
C LEU A 2 11.08 19.57 20.26
N VAL A 3 10.95 18.88 19.12
CA VAL A 3 11.95 17.89 18.68
C VAL A 3 13.31 18.55 18.45
N THR A 4 13.36 19.73 17.82
CA THR A 4 14.60 20.46 17.57
C THR A 4 15.23 20.98 18.86
N THR A 5 14.44 21.44 19.83
CA THR A 5 14.92 21.90 21.14
C THR A 5 15.51 20.74 21.95
N CYS A 6 14.87 19.57 21.90
CA CYS A 6 15.39 18.34 22.49
C CYS A 6 16.69 17.89 21.80
N LEU A 7 16.72 17.85 20.46
CA LEU A 7 17.92 17.51 19.70
C LEU A 7 19.07 18.49 19.95
N MET A 8 18.80 19.80 19.98
CA MET A 8 19.82 20.82 20.23
C MET A 8 20.37 20.73 21.64
N SER A 9 19.54 20.46 22.65
CA SER A 9 20.01 20.15 24.00
C SER A 9 20.95 18.94 24.02
N LEU A 10 20.59 17.89 23.27
CA LEU A 10 21.38 16.67 23.16
C LEU A 10 22.73 16.93 22.46
N VAL A 11 22.73 17.77 21.42
CA VAL A 11 23.94 18.23 20.70
C VAL A 11 24.84 19.08 21.61
N ILE A 12 24.29 19.96 22.45
CA ILE A 12 25.09 20.79 23.39
C ILE A 12 25.87 19.91 24.38
N VAL A 13 25.26 18.84 24.88
CA VAL A 13 25.89 17.92 25.83
C VAL A 13 26.86 16.97 25.13
N LEU A 14 26.46 16.36 24.01
CA LEU A 14 27.21 15.27 23.38
C LEU A 14 28.25 15.75 22.35
N CYS A 15 27.94 16.76 21.55
CA CYS A 15 28.84 17.24 20.49
C CYS A 15 29.71 18.42 20.95
N TRP A 16 29.16 19.35 21.73
CA TRP A 16 29.91 20.50 22.23
C TRP A 16 30.59 20.29 23.58
N HIS A 17 30.33 19.15 24.24
CA HIS A 17 30.95 18.76 25.51
C HIS A 17 30.81 19.81 26.63
N GLN A 18 29.76 20.65 26.55
CA GLN A 18 29.51 21.73 27.50
C GLN A 18 28.84 21.21 28.77
N ASN A 19 28.88 22.03 29.83
CA ASN A 19 28.27 21.70 31.11
C ASN A 19 26.78 21.38 30.96
N VAL A 20 26.34 20.29 31.59
CA VAL A 20 24.93 19.84 31.57
C VAL A 20 23.98 20.91 32.10
N LEU A 21 24.44 21.77 33.02
CA LEU A 21 23.70 22.92 33.52
C LEU A 21 23.31 23.92 32.42
N LEU A 22 24.18 24.13 31.42
CA LEU A 22 23.92 25.04 30.31
C LEU A 22 22.86 24.47 29.35
N ALA A 23 22.93 23.16 29.08
CA ALA A 23 21.90 22.46 28.32
C ALA A 23 20.54 22.47 29.05
N LEU A 24 20.54 22.27 30.37
CA LEU A 24 19.33 22.33 31.18
C LEU A 24 18.71 23.75 31.17
N GLY A 25 19.54 24.79 31.27
CA GLY A 25 19.11 26.19 31.14
C GLY A 25 18.50 26.49 29.76
N PHE A 26 19.11 25.98 28.69
CA PHE A 26 18.58 26.12 27.33
C PHE A 26 17.20 25.45 27.17
N VAL A 27 17.06 24.20 27.62
CA VAL A 27 15.78 23.47 27.60
C VAL A 27 14.75 24.18 28.45
N PHE A 28 15.13 24.74 29.60
CA PHE A 28 14.19 25.44 30.45
C PHE A 28 13.64 26.71 29.78
N ILE A 29 14.52 27.53 29.18
CA ILE A 29 14.10 28.77 28.51
C ILE A 29 13.27 28.45 27.26
N PHE A 30 13.78 27.63 26.34
CA PHE A 30 13.06 27.34 25.09
C PHE A 30 11.84 26.43 25.32
N GLY A 31 11.96 25.46 26.22
CA GLY A 31 10.85 24.58 26.59
C GLY A 31 9.70 25.31 27.26
N THR A 32 9.95 26.34 28.09
CA THR A 32 8.87 27.15 28.67
C THR A 32 8.16 28.00 27.62
N ILE A 33 8.89 28.60 26.68
CA ILE A 33 8.30 29.35 25.54
C ILE A 33 7.41 28.41 24.70
N GLU A 34 7.91 27.22 24.39
CA GLU A 34 7.14 26.22 23.65
C GLU A 34 5.94 25.70 24.43
N ALA A 35 6.07 25.48 25.74
CA ALA A 35 4.97 25.05 26.59
C ALA A 35 3.87 26.12 26.68
N LEU A 36 4.24 27.40 26.75
CA LEU A 36 3.28 28.51 26.67
C LEU A 36 2.59 28.58 25.31
N PHE A 37 3.35 28.41 24.22
CA PHE A 37 2.80 28.37 22.87
C PHE A 37 1.83 27.18 22.68
N PHE A 38 2.20 26.02 23.23
CA PHE A 38 1.34 24.83 23.20
C PHE A 38 0.09 25.03 24.05
N SER A 39 0.21 25.59 25.25
CA SER A 39 -0.91 25.87 26.15
C SER A 39 -1.89 26.88 25.54
N THR A 40 -1.40 27.94 24.91
CA THR A 40 -2.25 28.91 24.20
C THR A 40 -2.95 28.28 22.99
N SER A 41 -2.28 27.38 22.28
CA SER A 41 -2.88 26.62 21.18
C SER A 41 -3.97 25.66 21.66
N LEU A 42 -3.79 25.01 22.82
CA LEU A 42 -4.78 24.15 23.47
C LEU A 42 -6.03 24.90 23.94
N ILE A 43 -5.84 26.09 24.53
CA ILE A 43 -6.97 26.93 24.97
C ILE A 43 -7.77 27.43 23.75
N LYS A 44 -7.08 27.84 22.67
CA LYS A 44 -7.73 28.20 21.40
C LYS A 44 -8.46 27.03 20.73
N LEU A 45 -7.97 25.82 20.93
CA LEU A 45 -8.63 24.58 20.53
C LEU A 45 -10.01 24.46 21.16
N GLN A 46 -10.10 24.73 22.47
CA GLN A 46 -11.36 24.70 23.21
C GLN A 46 -12.31 25.87 22.83
N GLN A 47 -11.75 27.02 22.47
CA GLN A 47 -12.52 28.23 22.11
C GLN A 47 -13.04 28.26 20.65
N GLY A 48 -12.68 27.29 19.80
CA GLY A 48 -13.23 27.23 18.43
C GLY A 48 -12.38 26.51 17.40
N ALA A 49 -11.09 26.26 17.69
CA ALA A 49 -10.22 25.51 16.78
C ALA A 49 -10.40 23.97 16.88
N TRP A 50 -11.49 23.49 17.49
CA TRP A 50 -11.84 22.06 17.51
C TRP A 50 -12.39 21.57 16.17
N VAL A 51 -13.00 22.43 15.36
CA VAL A 51 -13.60 22.05 14.06
C VAL A 51 -12.57 21.45 13.09
N PRO A 52 -11.40 22.08 12.85
CA PRO A 52 -10.35 21.49 12.02
C PRO A 52 -9.82 20.17 12.56
N VAL A 53 -9.71 20.03 13.89
CA VAL A 53 -9.23 18.80 14.53
C VAL A 53 -10.24 17.67 14.40
N ALA A 54 -11.53 17.96 14.60
CA ALA A 54 -12.60 17.00 14.37
C ALA A 54 -12.65 16.57 12.90
N LEU A 55 -12.54 17.51 11.96
CA LEU A 55 -12.48 17.20 10.53
C LEU A 55 -11.26 16.33 10.18
N ALA A 56 -10.09 16.65 10.72
CA ALA A 56 -8.88 15.85 10.53
C ALA A 56 -9.06 14.43 11.07
N LEU A 57 -9.66 14.25 12.26
CA LEU A 57 -9.96 12.94 12.84
C LEU A 57 -10.94 12.13 11.99
N ILE A 58 -11.97 12.78 11.43
CA ILE A 58 -12.93 12.12 10.54
C ILE A 58 -12.24 11.63 9.27
N LEU A 59 -11.49 12.52 8.60
CA LEU A 59 -10.76 12.16 7.38
C LEU A 59 -9.70 11.07 7.65
N LEU A 60 -9.03 11.14 8.79
CA LEU A 60 -8.07 10.11 9.22
C LEU A 60 -8.78 8.77 9.43
N THR A 61 -9.95 8.76 10.06
CA THR A 61 -10.74 7.53 10.22
C THR A 61 -11.12 6.93 8.88
N PHE A 62 -11.61 7.75 7.93
CA PHE A 62 -11.93 7.28 6.58
C PHE A 62 -10.72 6.67 5.88
N MET A 63 -9.58 7.37 5.91
CA MET A 63 -8.35 6.89 5.28
C MET A 63 -7.83 5.61 5.97
N TYR A 64 -7.93 5.53 7.30
CA TYR A 64 -7.53 4.36 8.07
C TYR A 64 -8.40 3.14 7.75
N VAL A 65 -9.72 3.30 7.72
CA VAL A 65 -10.66 2.23 7.36
C VAL A 65 -10.43 1.78 5.91
N TRP A 66 -10.22 2.73 4.99
CA TRP A 66 -9.91 2.42 3.60
C TRP A 66 -8.62 1.61 3.47
N HIS A 67 -7.56 2.04 4.13
CA HIS A 67 -6.27 1.36 4.12
C HIS A 67 -6.38 -0.05 4.72
N TYR A 68 -7.06 -0.16 5.85
CA TYR A 68 -7.32 -1.45 6.50
C TYR A 68 -8.10 -2.41 5.60
N GLY A 69 -9.17 -1.92 4.96
CA GLY A 69 -9.97 -2.70 4.01
C GLY A 69 -9.17 -3.15 2.79
N THR A 70 -8.33 -2.28 2.24
CA THR A 70 -7.45 -2.59 1.11
C THR A 70 -6.42 -3.65 1.49
N LEU A 71 -5.81 -3.53 2.68
CA LEU A 71 -4.85 -4.51 3.19
C LEU A 71 -5.51 -5.88 3.40
N LYS A 72 -6.71 -5.90 3.99
CA LYS A 72 -7.47 -7.14 4.22
C LYS A 72 -7.93 -7.80 2.93
N LYS A 73 -8.36 -7.02 1.94
CA LYS A 73 -8.66 -7.52 0.59
C LYS A 73 -7.41 -8.17 -0.02
N TYR A 74 -6.27 -7.49 0.04
CA TYR A 74 -5.01 -8.03 -0.47
C TYR A 74 -4.60 -9.34 0.24
N GLU A 75 -4.68 -9.38 1.58
CA GLU A 75 -4.43 -10.61 2.34
C GLU A 75 -5.36 -11.75 1.94
N TYR A 76 -6.65 -11.46 1.74
CA TYR A 76 -7.63 -12.46 1.30
C TYR A 76 -7.32 -13.00 -0.10
N ASP A 77 -7.02 -12.11 -1.05
CA ASP A 77 -6.65 -12.50 -2.42
C ASP A 77 -5.33 -13.30 -2.45
N VAL A 78 -4.40 -13.00 -1.53
CA VAL A 78 -3.15 -13.76 -1.37
C VAL A 78 -3.35 -15.11 -0.68
N HIS A 79 -4.30 -15.23 0.25
CA HIS A 79 -4.52 -16.50 0.94
C HIS A 79 -5.36 -17.47 0.10
N ASN A 80 -6.36 -16.95 -0.61
CA ASN A 80 -7.30 -17.76 -1.37
C ASN A 80 -6.88 -17.95 -2.84
N LYS A 81 -5.59 -18.03 -3.17
CA LYS A 81 -5.15 -18.15 -4.57
C LYS A 81 -5.73 -19.39 -5.21
N VAL A 82 -6.43 -19.24 -6.33
CA VAL A 82 -6.88 -20.39 -7.11
C VAL A 82 -5.69 -20.91 -7.92
N SER A 83 -5.43 -22.22 -7.82
CA SER A 83 -4.35 -22.84 -8.58
C SER A 83 -4.66 -22.78 -10.08
N ILE A 84 -3.65 -22.43 -10.88
CA ILE A 84 -3.71 -22.46 -12.35
C ILE A 84 -4.19 -23.81 -12.87
N ASN A 85 -3.84 -24.90 -12.17
CA ASN A 85 -4.19 -26.27 -12.52
C ASN A 85 -5.71 -26.52 -12.48
N TRP A 86 -6.43 -25.86 -11.57
CA TRP A 86 -7.90 -25.91 -11.53
C TRP A 86 -8.50 -25.32 -12.83
N LEU A 87 -7.97 -24.18 -13.29
CA LEU A 87 -8.45 -23.53 -14.50
C LEU A 87 -8.16 -24.35 -15.77
N LEU A 88 -6.98 -24.97 -15.84
CA LEU A 88 -6.62 -25.88 -16.94
C LEU A 88 -7.50 -27.13 -16.96
N GLY A 89 -7.95 -27.63 -15.79
CA GLY A 89 -8.88 -28.75 -15.69
C GLY A 89 -10.33 -28.43 -16.07
N LEU A 90 -10.73 -27.16 -16.02
CA LEU A 90 -12.06 -26.67 -16.43
C LEU A 90 -12.15 -26.33 -17.92
N GLY A 91 -11.02 -26.09 -18.58
CA GLY A 91 -10.94 -25.77 -20.00
C GLY A 91 -11.61 -26.77 -20.94
N PRO A 92 -11.56 -28.10 -20.71
CA PRO A 92 -12.20 -29.08 -21.59
C PRO A 92 -13.68 -29.34 -21.28
N SER A 93 -14.15 -29.02 -20.06
CA SER A 93 -15.44 -29.46 -19.52
C SER A 93 -16.50 -28.36 -19.49
N ILE A 94 -16.09 -27.09 -19.45
CA ILE A 94 -17.00 -25.96 -19.63
C ILE A 94 -17.00 -25.62 -21.12
N GLY A 95 -18.16 -25.66 -21.77
CA GLY A 95 -18.35 -25.24 -23.17
C GLY A 95 -18.08 -23.74 -23.37
N ILE A 96 -16.83 -23.34 -23.17
CA ILE A 96 -16.37 -21.95 -23.20
C ILE A 96 -16.28 -21.51 -24.65
N VAL A 97 -17.06 -20.49 -25.01
CA VAL A 97 -16.96 -19.85 -26.33
C VAL A 97 -15.75 -18.93 -26.32
N ARG A 98 -14.73 -19.24 -27.13
CA ARG A 98 -13.58 -18.36 -27.33
C ARG A 98 -13.89 -17.32 -28.40
N VAL A 99 -14.03 -16.07 -27.99
CA VAL A 99 -14.19 -14.92 -28.87
C VAL A 99 -12.81 -14.48 -29.37
N ARG A 100 -12.70 -14.16 -30.66
CA ARG A 100 -11.48 -13.58 -31.24
C ARG A 100 -11.17 -12.24 -30.56
N GLY A 101 -10.02 -12.14 -29.91
CA GLY A 101 -9.52 -10.92 -29.28
C GLY A 101 -8.53 -11.21 -28.14
N VAL A 102 -8.03 -10.14 -27.51
CA VAL A 102 -7.07 -10.19 -26.40
C VAL A 102 -7.75 -9.64 -25.13
N GLY A 103 -7.81 -10.44 -24.07
CA GLY A 103 -8.29 -10.03 -22.76
C GLY A 103 -7.12 -9.67 -21.85
N LEU A 104 -7.12 -8.45 -21.32
CA LEU A 104 -6.14 -7.99 -20.33
C LEU A 104 -6.80 -8.00 -18.94
N ILE A 105 -6.20 -8.69 -17.99
CA ILE A 105 -6.67 -8.73 -16.61
C ILE A 105 -5.58 -8.21 -15.70
N HIS A 106 -5.85 -7.06 -15.09
CA HIS A 106 -4.97 -6.52 -14.07
C HIS A 106 -5.13 -7.32 -12.78
N THR A 107 -4.02 -7.79 -12.22
CA THR A 107 -3.96 -8.56 -10.98
C THR A 107 -2.84 -8.02 -10.10
N GLU A 108 -3.06 -7.95 -8.79
CA GLU A 108 -2.01 -7.58 -7.83
C GLU A 108 -1.20 -8.81 -7.36
N LEU A 109 -1.55 -10.01 -7.83
CA LEU A 109 -0.85 -11.24 -7.51
C LEU A 109 0.30 -11.52 -8.49
N VAL A 110 1.51 -11.66 -7.93
CA VAL A 110 2.75 -12.03 -8.67
C VAL A 110 2.71 -13.48 -9.19
N SER A 111 1.91 -14.36 -8.56
CA SER A 111 1.79 -15.76 -8.94
C SER A 111 0.41 -16.29 -8.57
N GLY A 112 -0.24 -16.99 -9.52
CA GLY A 112 -1.59 -17.52 -9.40
C GLY A 112 -2.64 -16.63 -10.07
N ILE A 113 -3.87 -17.15 -10.16
CA ILE A 113 -5.01 -16.45 -10.76
C ILE A 113 -5.88 -15.92 -9.60
N PRO A 114 -6.31 -14.65 -9.64
CA PRO A 114 -7.16 -14.10 -8.58
C PRO A 114 -8.50 -14.85 -8.53
N VAL A 115 -9.02 -15.05 -7.32
CA VAL A 115 -10.31 -15.75 -7.07
C VAL A 115 -11.45 -15.12 -7.84
N ILE A 116 -11.42 -13.80 -8.02
CA ILE A 116 -12.47 -13.10 -8.76
C ILE A 116 -12.60 -13.63 -10.20
N PHE A 117 -11.51 -14.14 -10.78
CA PHE A 117 -11.52 -14.72 -12.12
C PHE A 117 -12.24 -16.06 -12.17
N SER A 118 -12.14 -16.91 -11.14
CA SER A 118 -12.89 -18.17 -11.13
C SER A 118 -14.39 -17.91 -11.12
N HIS A 119 -14.85 -16.94 -10.31
CA HIS A 119 -16.24 -16.48 -10.32
C HIS A 119 -16.66 -15.84 -11.64
N PHE A 120 -15.76 -15.12 -12.31
CA PHE A 120 -16.03 -14.56 -13.63
C PHE A 120 -16.22 -15.68 -14.67
N VAL A 121 -15.36 -16.70 -14.69
CA VAL A 121 -15.44 -17.87 -15.59
C VAL A 121 -16.73 -18.65 -15.39
N THR A 122 -17.18 -18.80 -14.15
CA THR A 122 -18.43 -19.53 -13.88
C THR A 122 -19.69 -18.77 -14.29
N ASN A 123 -19.65 -17.43 -14.29
CA ASN A 123 -20.83 -16.60 -14.60
C ASN A 123 -20.90 -16.16 -16.06
N LEU A 124 -19.76 -16.06 -16.75
CA LEU A 124 -19.66 -15.61 -18.13
C LEU A 124 -18.93 -16.67 -18.97
N PRO A 125 -19.65 -17.47 -19.78
CA PRO A 125 -19.07 -18.55 -20.58
C PRO A 125 -18.42 -18.04 -21.90
N ALA A 126 -17.84 -16.84 -21.88
CA ALA A 126 -17.19 -16.23 -23.05
C ALA A 126 -15.83 -15.63 -22.68
N PHE A 127 -14.76 -16.11 -23.34
CA PHE A 127 -13.40 -15.64 -23.12
C PHE A 127 -12.71 -15.21 -24.40
N HIS A 128 -11.76 -14.29 -24.27
CA HIS A 128 -10.87 -13.91 -25.35
C HIS A 128 -9.87 -15.05 -25.67
N ALA A 129 -9.50 -15.19 -26.95
CA ALA A 129 -8.58 -16.23 -27.40
C ALA A 129 -7.19 -16.12 -26.75
N VAL A 130 -6.73 -14.91 -26.47
CA VAL A 130 -5.48 -14.64 -25.74
C VAL A 130 -5.81 -13.92 -24.45
N LEU A 131 -5.33 -14.43 -23.32
CA LEU A 131 -5.53 -13.82 -22.01
C LEU A 131 -4.17 -13.44 -21.40
N VAL A 132 -4.02 -12.17 -21.05
CA VAL A 132 -2.80 -11.63 -20.45
C VAL A 132 -3.11 -11.13 -19.04
N PHE A 133 -2.50 -11.76 -18.05
CA PHE A 133 -2.54 -11.29 -16.66
C PHE A 133 -1.41 -10.28 -16.44
N LEU A 134 -1.77 -9.02 -16.20
CA LEU A 134 -0.83 -7.94 -15.97
C LEU A 134 -0.72 -7.67 -14.46
N CYS A 135 0.48 -7.83 -13.90
CA CYS A 135 0.77 -7.48 -12.52
C CYS A 135 1.78 -6.34 -12.47
N ILE A 136 1.34 -5.16 -12.01
CA ILE A 136 2.21 -4.00 -11.83
C ILE A 136 2.60 -3.92 -10.35
N LYS A 137 3.90 -4.01 -10.06
CA LYS A 137 4.42 -3.90 -8.70
C LYS A 137 5.34 -2.69 -8.58
N HIS A 138 4.97 -1.77 -7.70
CA HIS A 138 5.83 -0.65 -7.35
C HIS A 138 6.87 -1.10 -6.31
N VAL A 139 8.14 -0.93 -6.63
CA VAL A 139 9.27 -1.22 -5.74
C VAL A 139 9.89 0.11 -5.25
N PRO A 140 10.35 0.20 -3.98
CA PRO A 140 10.88 1.42 -3.39
C PRO A 140 12.34 1.68 -3.83
N VAL A 141 12.63 1.54 -5.12
CA VAL A 141 13.94 1.79 -5.71
C VAL A 141 13.81 2.75 -6.89
N PRO A 142 14.75 3.70 -7.08
CA PRO A 142 14.65 4.72 -8.12
C PRO A 142 14.81 4.16 -9.54
N HIS A 143 15.55 3.05 -9.72
CA HIS A 143 15.67 2.36 -11.00
C HIS A 143 15.73 0.85 -10.78
N VAL A 144 14.85 0.11 -11.47
CA VAL A 144 14.86 -1.35 -11.49
C VAL A 144 15.76 -1.80 -12.63
N ARG A 145 16.56 -2.84 -12.40
CA ARG A 145 17.47 -3.36 -13.44
C ARG A 145 16.68 -3.89 -14.64
N PRO A 146 17.18 -3.76 -15.88
CA PRO A 146 16.43 -4.14 -17.09
C PRO A 146 15.96 -5.61 -17.11
N ASP A 147 16.74 -6.50 -16.47
CA ASP A 147 16.48 -7.93 -16.34
C ASP A 147 15.34 -8.26 -15.35
N GLU A 148 14.99 -7.34 -14.45
CA GLU A 148 13.95 -7.52 -13.43
C GLU A 148 12.68 -6.69 -13.71
N GLN A 149 12.69 -5.85 -14.75
CA GLN A 149 11.56 -4.98 -15.12
C GLN A 149 10.36 -5.76 -15.67
N PHE A 150 10.60 -6.86 -16.39
CA PHE A 150 9.55 -7.64 -17.04
C PHE A 150 9.71 -9.12 -16.74
N LEU A 151 8.71 -9.70 -16.07
CA LEU A 151 8.63 -11.14 -15.84
C LEU A 151 7.46 -11.72 -16.64
N VAL A 152 7.78 -12.32 -17.78
CA VAL A 152 6.78 -12.97 -18.64
C VAL A 152 6.81 -14.47 -18.37
N ARG A 153 5.69 -15.02 -17.88
CA ARG A 153 5.52 -16.46 -17.68
C ARG A 153 4.34 -16.93 -18.50
N SER A 154 4.57 -17.93 -19.37
CA SER A 154 3.48 -18.62 -20.07
C SER A 154 2.76 -19.56 -19.10
N ILE A 155 1.44 -19.48 -19.07
CA ILE A 155 0.57 -20.24 -18.17
C ILE A 155 -0.27 -21.20 -19.03
N GLY A 156 0.28 -22.38 -19.34
CA GLY A 156 -0.41 -23.43 -20.10
C GLY A 156 0.54 -24.44 -20.79
N PRO A 157 0.05 -25.62 -21.22
CA PRO A 157 0.79 -26.54 -22.07
C PRO A 157 1.20 -25.87 -23.39
N ARG A 158 2.40 -26.16 -23.89
CA ARG A 158 2.96 -25.55 -25.12
C ARG A 158 2.12 -25.79 -26.38
N GLU A 159 1.17 -26.72 -26.33
CA GLU A 159 0.30 -27.11 -27.44
C GLU A 159 -0.74 -26.03 -27.81
N PHE A 160 -1.06 -25.10 -26.92
CA PHE A 160 -2.03 -24.02 -27.18
C PHE A 160 -1.42 -22.75 -27.78
N ILE A 161 -0.10 -22.70 -28.00
CA ILE A 161 0.62 -21.52 -28.50
C ILE A 161 0.76 -21.51 -30.03
N ASN A 162 0.52 -22.65 -30.70
CA ASN A 162 0.78 -22.86 -32.12
C ASN A 162 -0.48 -22.84 -33.02
N TYR A 163 -1.42 -21.92 -32.81
CA TYR A 163 -2.50 -21.64 -33.77
C TYR A 163 -2.74 -20.14 -33.91
#